data_AF-A0A9W7XXK8-F1
#
_entry.id   AF-A0A9W7XXK8-F1
#
_cell.length_a   1.000
_cell.length_b   1.000
_cell.length_c   1.000
_cell.angle_alpha   90.00
_cell.angle_beta   90.00
_cell.angle_gamma   90.00
#
_symmetry.space_group_name_H-M   'P 1'
#
loop_
_entity.id
_entity.type
_entity.pdbx_description
1 polymer ?
#
loop_
_entity_poly.entity_id
_entity_poly.type
_entity_poly.pdbx_seq_one_letter_code
_entity_poly.pdbx_strand_id
1 'polypeptide(L)'
;MSDSTAQQGSGVVPKPQGLSDYSEFEALPGSPRKPINLPAYEAKVPEPMNNYNLPDDRSVIHEKQERLKEQFPTFANKSADDLEDLLRYEDLFQAHIDGLEQIQLMRTLEYELREENERLAQVNLSSEEELKKMRENVAELQMFASSLTTRLYELVQQHLDLQKPYSPLVLLRRLNDECKDVDGKSEDITNEFLQKETIDSNECEEFVKQYKALRTRYHSDESRFKLASAAYKSGTLSGVPMTMDR
;
A
#
# COMPACT_ATOMS: atom_id res chain seq x y z
N MET A 1 20.70 -18.09 0.31
CA MET A 1 20.27 -19.47 0.57
C MET A 1 19.06 -19.37 1.50
N SER A 2 17.81 -19.36 1.01
CA SER A 2 17.00 -20.53 0.57
C SER A 2 16.98 -21.61 1.68
N ASP A 3 15.87 -22.08 2.26
CA ASP A 3 14.45 -22.23 1.89
C ASP A 3 13.61 -22.23 3.20
N SER A 4 12.39 -21.69 3.29
CA SER A 4 11.11 -22.23 2.79
C SER A 4 10.79 -23.67 3.22
N THR A 5 10.09 -23.82 4.35
CA THR A 5 9.30 -25.03 4.66
C THR A 5 7.91 -24.61 5.13
N ALA A 6 6.95 -24.72 4.21
CA ALA A 6 5.52 -24.61 4.44
C ALA A 6 5.01 -25.90 5.09
N GLN A 7 4.22 -25.77 6.16
CA GLN A 7 3.41 -26.87 6.68
C GLN A 7 1.93 -26.52 6.52
N GLN A 8 1.28 -27.30 5.66
CA GLN A 8 -0.12 -27.26 5.30
C GLN A 8 -0.96 -27.84 6.44
N GLY A 9 -1.86 -27.03 7.00
CA GLY A 9 -2.96 -27.48 7.85
C GLY A 9 -4.24 -27.55 7.02
N SER A 10 -4.64 -28.77 6.64
CA SER A 10 -5.91 -29.09 6.01
C SER A 10 -7.05 -28.97 7.02
N GLY A 11 -7.89 -27.96 6.89
CA GLY A 11 -9.14 -27.80 7.62
C GLY A 11 -10.33 -28.12 6.71
N VAL A 12 -10.79 -29.37 6.73
CA VAL A 12 -12.04 -29.78 6.08
C VAL A 12 -13.20 -29.44 7.03
N VAL A 13 -14.00 -28.43 6.67
CA VAL A 13 -15.30 -28.18 7.30
C VAL A 13 -16.38 -28.54 6.27
N PRO A 14 -17.38 -29.38 6.62
CA PRO A 14 -18.38 -29.86 5.68
C PRO A 14 -19.37 -28.77 5.26
N LYS A 15 -19.66 -28.73 3.95
CA LYS A 15 -20.72 -27.90 3.35
C LYS A 15 -22.11 -28.45 3.75
N PRO A 16 -23.06 -27.61 4.22
CA PRO A 16 -24.46 -27.98 4.20
C PRO A 16 -24.95 -28.01 2.75
N GLN A 17 -25.44 -29.18 2.34
CA GLN A 17 -26.22 -29.38 1.13
C GLN A 17 -27.67 -28.96 1.41
N GLY A 18 -28.25 -28.12 0.56
CA GLY A 18 -29.69 -27.90 0.57
C GLY A 18 -30.14 -26.55 0.00
N LEU A 19 -30.79 -26.65 -1.16
CA LEU A 19 -31.81 -25.73 -1.67
C LEU A 19 -31.33 -24.48 -2.44
N SER A 20 -31.08 -24.76 -3.72
CA SER A 20 -31.36 -23.90 -4.86
C SER A 20 -32.85 -23.49 -4.91
N ASP A 21 -33.13 -22.19 -4.85
CA ASP A 21 -34.06 -21.49 -5.75
C ASP A 21 -34.16 -20.02 -5.31
N TYR A 22 -33.29 -19.19 -5.88
CA TYR A 22 -33.40 -17.72 -5.81
C TYR A 22 -33.77 -17.16 -7.18
N SER A 23 -34.83 -17.72 -7.77
CA SER A 23 -35.33 -17.36 -9.10
C SER A 23 -36.73 -16.72 -9.05
N GLU A 24 -37.23 -16.32 -7.87
CA GLU A 24 -38.60 -15.79 -7.70
C GLU A 24 -38.67 -14.31 -7.27
N PHE A 25 -37.58 -13.53 -7.40
CA PHE A 25 -37.62 -12.09 -7.09
C PHE A 25 -36.96 -11.22 -8.17
N GLU A 26 -37.31 -11.46 -9.43
CA GLU A 26 -37.14 -10.46 -10.49
C GLU A 26 -38.44 -10.34 -11.29
N ALA A 27 -39.31 -9.41 -10.88
CA ALA A 27 -40.43 -8.95 -11.70
C ALA A 27 -40.19 -7.48 -12.10
N LEU A 28 -39.79 -7.29 -13.36
CA LEU A 28 -39.66 -5.98 -14.01
C LEU A 28 -41.01 -5.23 -14.08
N PRO A 29 -41.01 -3.88 -14.11
CA PRO A 29 -42.23 -3.10 -14.18
C PRO A 29 -42.87 -3.21 -15.57
N GLY A 30 -44.08 -3.78 -15.66
CA GLY A 30 -44.91 -3.69 -16.87
C GLY A 30 -45.55 -4.99 -17.40
N SER A 31 -45.43 -6.13 -16.73
CA SER A 31 -46.10 -7.35 -17.18
C SER A 31 -47.56 -7.45 -16.64
N PRO A 32 -48.57 -7.76 -17.48
CA PRO A 32 -49.96 -7.80 -17.06
C PRO A 32 -50.20 -8.98 -16.11
N ARG A 33 -50.57 -8.69 -14.86
CA ARG A 33 -50.91 -9.72 -13.87
C ARG A 33 -52.15 -10.49 -14.34
N LYS A 34 -52.06 -11.83 -14.41
CA LYS A 34 -53.22 -12.69 -14.62
C LYS A 34 -54.26 -12.43 -13.51
N PRO A 35 -55.56 -12.31 -13.83
CA PRO A 35 -56.56 -12.11 -12.80
C PRO A 35 -56.62 -13.33 -11.89
N ILE A 36 -56.33 -13.10 -10.61
CA ILE A 36 -56.51 -14.10 -9.55
C ILE A 36 -58.01 -14.26 -9.35
N ASN A 37 -58.53 -15.46 -9.61
CA ASN A 37 -59.91 -15.79 -9.32
C ASN A 37 -60.01 -16.16 -7.83
N LEU A 38 -60.32 -15.17 -6.99
CA LEU A 38 -60.56 -15.40 -5.57
C LEU A 38 -61.94 -16.06 -5.40
N PRO A 39 -62.08 -17.10 -4.55
CA PRO A 39 -63.38 -17.63 -4.20
C PRO A 39 -64.24 -16.51 -3.57
N ALA A 40 -65.54 -16.53 -3.85
CA ALA A 40 -66.47 -15.52 -3.34
C ALA A 40 -66.42 -15.46 -1.81
N TYR A 41 -66.13 -14.28 -1.28
CA TYR A 41 -66.15 -13.99 0.15
C TYR A 41 -67.59 -14.10 0.65
N GLU A 42 -67.93 -15.18 1.36
CA GLU A 42 -69.15 -15.23 2.16
C GLU A 42 -69.00 -14.21 3.29
N ALA A 43 -69.61 -13.04 3.09
CA ALA A 43 -69.72 -12.00 4.10
C ALA A 43 -70.65 -12.47 5.24
N LYS A 44 -70.13 -13.32 6.13
CA LYS A 44 -70.67 -13.39 7.49
C LYS A 44 -70.12 -12.18 8.23
N VAL A 45 -70.99 -11.17 8.40
CA VAL A 45 -70.76 -10.07 9.32
C VAL A 45 -70.37 -10.70 10.67
N PRO A 46 -69.17 -10.43 11.22
CA PRO A 46 -68.84 -10.90 12.55
C PRO A 46 -69.90 -10.38 13.50
N GLU A 47 -70.54 -11.29 14.24
CA GLU A 47 -71.53 -10.91 15.23
C GLU A 47 -70.92 -9.85 16.17
N PRO A 48 -71.68 -8.80 16.53
CA PRO A 48 -71.18 -7.79 17.44
C PRO A 48 -70.74 -8.48 18.72
N MET A 49 -69.49 -8.25 19.12
CA MET A 49 -68.91 -8.77 20.36
C MET A 49 -69.75 -8.25 21.54
N ASN A 50 -70.68 -9.07 22.01
CA ASN A 50 -71.34 -8.85 23.28
C ASN A 50 -70.32 -9.13 24.38
N ASN A 51 -69.73 -8.06 24.91
CA ASN A 51 -69.09 -8.04 26.21
C ASN A 51 -70.14 -8.45 27.27
N TYR A 52 -69.94 -9.63 27.86
CA TYR A 52 -70.48 -10.18 29.13
C TYR A 52 -70.81 -11.69 29.00
N ASN A 53 -69.89 -12.48 28.47
CA ASN A 53 -69.87 -13.93 28.72
C ASN A 53 -68.57 -14.26 29.44
N LEU A 54 -68.54 -14.06 30.77
CA LEU A 54 -67.58 -14.77 31.61
C LEU A 54 -67.95 -16.26 31.52
N PRO A 55 -67.04 -17.17 31.15
CA PRO A 55 -67.32 -18.60 31.23
C PRO A 55 -67.59 -18.98 32.70
N ASP A 56 -68.78 -19.52 32.99
CA ASP A 56 -69.14 -20.04 34.32
C ASP A 56 -68.27 -21.23 34.77
N ASP A 57 -67.48 -21.80 33.85
CA ASP A 57 -66.61 -22.93 34.10
C ASP A 57 -65.22 -22.50 34.59
N ARG A 58 -65.03 -22.62 35.91
CA ARG A 58 -63.73 -22.46 36.60
C ARG A 58 -62.61 -23.33 35.98
N SER A 59 -62.96 -24.43 35.30
CA SER A 59 -62.02 -25.31 34.60
C SER A 59 -61.34 -24.64 33.39
N VAL A 60 -62.08 -23.83 32.62
CA VAL A 60 -61.55 -23.12 31.43
C VAL A 60 -60.64 -21.97 31.85
N ILE A 61 -60.99 -21.28 32.94
CA ILE A 61 -60.15 -20.24 33.53
C ILE A 61 -58.84 -20.85 34.05
N HIS A 62 -58.94 -22.00 34.73
CA HIS A 62 -57.76 -22.72 35.21
C HIS A 62 -56.88 -23.21 34.05
N GLU A 63 -57.45 -23.78 32.98
CA GLU A 63 -56.69 -24.20 31.81
C GLU A 63 -55.94 -23.04 31.12
N LYS A 64 -56.58 -21.87 31.01
CA LYS A 64 -55.95 -20.66 30.47
C LYS A 64 -54.87 -20.11 31.39
N GLN A 65 -55.07 -20.15 32.71
CA GLN A 65 -54.06 -19.78 33.70
C GLN A 65 -52.86 -20.74 33.68
N GLU A 66 -53.08 -22.04 33.54
CA GLU A 66 -51.98 -23.01 33.38
C GLU A 66 -51.19 -22.79 32.08
N ARG A 67 -51.86 -22.54 30.95
CA ARG A 67 -51.18 -22.15 29.71
C ARG A 67 -50.40 -20.84 29.86
N LEU A 68 -50.93 -19.87 30.61
CA LEU A 68 -50.24 -18.62 30.90
C LEU A 68 -48.98 -18.86 31.75
N LYS A 69 -49.05 -19.75 32.75
CA LYS A 69 -47.90 -20.15 33.57
C LYS A 69 -46.83 -20.87 32.76
N GLU A 70 -47.25 -21.72 31.82
CA GLU A 70 -46.35 -22.47 30.93
C GLU A 70 -45.63 -21.56 29.93
N GLN A 71 -46.34 -20.61 29.33
CA GLN A 71 -45.79 -19.75 28.27
C GLN A 71 -45.12 -18.49 28.81
N PHE A 72 -45.62 -17.96 29.93
CA PHE A 72 -45.16 -16.72 30.53
C PHE A 72 -45.04 -16.87 32.06
N PRO A 73 -43.97 -17.53 32.53
CA PRO A 73 -43.77 -17.83 33.95
C PRO A 73 -43.67 -16.58 34.83
N THR A 74 -43.39 -15.41 34.25
CA THR A 74 -43.37 -14.11 34.94
C THR A 74 -44.74 -13.67 35.45
N PHE A 75 -45.83 -14.14 34.84
CA PHE A 75 -47.21 -13.90 35.29
C PHE A 75 -47.77 -15.03 36.15
N ALA A 76 -47.02 -16.13 36.34
CA ALA A 76 -47.47 -17.32 37.04
C ALA A 76 -47.79 -17.09 38.53
N ASN A 77 -47.15 -16.08 39.13
CA ASN A 77 -47.28 -15.74 40.55
C ASN A 77 -48.33 -14.65 40.83
N LYS A 78 -49.07 -14.16 39.81
CA LYS A 78 -50.07 -13.10 39.96
C LYS A 78 -51.48 -13.66 40.14
N SER A 79 -52.29 -13.00 40.98
CA SER A 79 -53.70 -13.38 41.18
C SER A 79 -54.57 -12.95 39.99
N ALA A 80 -55.79 -13.48 39.90
CA ALA A 80 -56.73 -13.11 38.83
C ALA A 80 -57.08 -11.61 38.88
N ASP A 81 -57.20 -11.04 40.08
CA ASP A 81 -57.47 -9.62 40.30
C ASP A 81 -56.26 -8.76 39.86
N ASP A 82 -55.02 -9.20 40.16
CA ASP A 82 -53.81 -8.50 39.71
C ASP A 82 -53.66 -8.53 38.19
N LEU A 83 -54.08 -9.62 37.53
CA LEU A 83 -54.08 -9.76 36.07
C LEU A 83 -55.14 -8.85 35.43
N GLU A 84 -56.31 -8.71 36.05
CA GLU A 84 -57.36 -7.78 35.61
C GLU A 84 -56.89 -6.32 35.74
N ASP A 85 -56.26 -5.96 36.87
CA ASP A 85 -55.68 -4.63 37.07
C ASP A 85 -54.53 -4.35 36.09
N LEU A 86 -53.71 -5.35 35.77
CA LEU A 86 -52.64 -5.22 34.77
C LEU A 86 -53.18 -5.03 33.35
N LEU A 87 -54.32 -5.64 33.02
CA LEU A 87 -54.99 -5.45 31.73
C LEU A 87 -55.76 -4.13 31.67
N ARG A 88 -56.20 -3.60 32.82
CA ARG A 88 -56.97 -2.37 32.94
C ARG A 88 -56.10 -1.12 32.97
N TYR A 89 -54.90 -1.20 33.55
CA TYR A 89 -53.97 -0.09 33.68
C TYR A 89 -52.66 -0.37 32.93
N GLU A 90 -52.47 0.31 31.79
CA GLU A 90 -51.29 0.17 30.93
C GLU A 90 -49.98 0.52 31.66
N ASP A 91 -50.01 1.51 32.55
CA ASP A 91 -48.85 1.92 33.36
C ASP A 91 -48.37 0.79 34.29
N LEU A 92 -49.30 0.00 34.86
CA LEU A 92 -48.95 -1.13 35.72
C LEU A 92 -48.37 -2.28 34.91
N PHE A 93 -48.88 -2.50 33.69
CA PHE A 93 -48.34 -3.48 32.76
C PHE A 93 -46.91 -3.10 32.34
N GLN A 94 -46.69 -1.87 31.91
CA GLN A 94 -45.36 -1.38 31.55
C GLN A 94 -44.40 -1.40 32.74
N ALA A 95 -44.83 -1.02 33.94
CA ALA A 95 -44.00 -1.13 35.15
C ALA A 95 -43.63 -2.59 35.48
N HIS A 96 -44.52 -3.55 35.22
CA HIS A 96 -44.22 -4.97 35.39
C HIS A 96 -43.20 -5.46 34.35
N ILE A 97 -43.40 -5.12 33.08
CA ILE A 97 -42.50 -5.43 31.96
C ILE A 97 -41.11 -4.81 32.18
N ASP A 98 -41.05 -3.56 32.64
CA ASP A 98 -39.81 -2.87 33.00
C ASP A 98 -39.15 -3.46 34.26
N GLY A 99 -39.93 -4.14 35.09
CA GLY A 99 -39.47 -4.90 36.26
C GLY A 99 -38.87 -6.26 35.93
N LEU A 100 -39.04 -6.78 34.70
CA LEU A 100 -38.45 -8.05 34.31
C LEU A 100 -36.92 -7.90 34.19
N GLU A 101 -36.20 -8.79 34.89
CA GLU A 101 -34.74 -8.84 34.90
C GLU A 101 -34.15 -8.89 33.48
N GLN A 102 -34.77 -9.65 32.58
CA GLN A 102 -34.33 -9.74 31.18
C GLN A 102 -34.37 -8.40 30.45
N ILE A 103 -35.40 -7.58 30.69
CA ILE A 103 -35.55 -6.28 30.04
C ILE A 103 -34.63 -5.25 30.69
N GLN A 104 -34.45 -5.31 32.01
CA GLN A 104 -33.46 -4.48 32.71
C GLN A 104 -32.04 -4.77 32.23
N LEU A 105 -31.67 -6.05 32.14
CA LEU A 105 -30.36 -6.48 31.63
C LEU A 105 -30.16 -6.02 30.18
N MET A 106 -31.18 -6.16 29.32
CA MET A 106 -31.12 -5.70 27.94
C MET A 106 -30.93 -4.18 27.85
N ARG A 107 -31.66 -3.39 28.65
CA ARG A 107 -31.52 -1.92 28.69
C ARG A 107 -30.15 -1.49 29.19
N THR A 108 -29.62 -2.16 30.22
CA THR A 108 -28.28 -1.90 30.74
C THR A 108 -27.23 -2.19 29.67
N LEU A 109 -27.33 -3.34 28.99
CA LEU A 109 -26.42 -3.71 27.90
C LEU A 109 -26.50 -2.72 26.74
N GLU A 110 -27.71 -2.30 26.34
CA GLU A 110 -27.91 -1.29 25.30
C GLU A 110 -27.23 0.04 25.67
N TYR A 111 -27.39 0.47 26.92
CA TYR A 111 -26.76 1.67 27.45
C TYR A 111 -25.23 1.56 27.43
N GLU A 112 -24.68 0.45 27.94
CA GLU A 112 -23.23 0.20 27.94
C GLU A 112 -22.65 0.18 26.51
N LEU A 113 -23.33 -0.48 25.57
CA LEU A 113 -22.91 -0.50 24.17
C LEU A 113 -22.94 0.90 23.55
N ARG A 114 -23.95 1.70 23.87
CA ARG A 114 -24.06 3.07 23.37
C ARG A 114 -22.92 3.93 23.93
N GLU A 115 -22.65 3.83 25.22
CA GLU A 115 -21.58 4.58 25.89
C GLU A 115 -20.21 4.18 25.34
N GLU A 116 -19.92 2.88 25.20
CA GLU A 116 -18.65 2.42 24.63
C GLU A 116 -18.49 2.82 23.16
N ASN A 117 -19.56 2.76 22.36
CA ASN A 117 -19.51 3.22 20.97
C ASN A 117 -19.23 4.73 20.90
N GLU A 118 -19.85 5.53 21.76
CA GLU A 118 -19.58 6.96 21.83
C GLU A 118 -18.14 7.24 22.24
N ARG A 119 -17.63 6.54 23.26
CA ARG A 119 -16.23 6.64 23.71
C ARG A 119 -15.25 6.26 22.58
N LEU A 120 -15.50 5.17 21.87
CA LEU A 120 -14.69 4.75 20.73
C LEU A 120 -14.72 5.77 19.60
N ALA A 121 -15.90 6.32 19.28
CA ALA A 121 -16.03 7.37 18.27
C ALA A 121 -15.21 8.61 18.65
N GLN A 122 -15.25 9.05 19.91
CA GLN A 122 -14.47 10.19 20.40
C GLN A 122 -12.95 9.93 20.27
N VAL A 123 -12.47 8.75 20.67
CA VAL A 123 -11.05 8.37 20.53
C VAL A 123 -10.62 8.30 19.06
N ASN A 124 -11.47 7.75 18.19
CA ASN A 124 -11.20 7.70 16.76
C ASN A 124 -11.13 9.11 16.15
N LEU A 125 -12.06 10.00 16.50
CA LEU A 125 -12.04 11.41 16.08
C LEU A 125 -10.77 12.14 16.55
N SER A 126 -10.34 11.95 17.79
CA SER A 126 -9.09 12.59 18.26
C SER A 126 -7.84 12.04 17.59
N SER A 127 -7.81 10.73 17.33
CA SER A 127 -6.65 10.08 16.69
C SER A 127 -6.58 10.35 15.19
N GLU A 128 -7.70 10.59 14.51
CA GLU A 128 -7.73 10.96 13.10
C GLU A 128 -6.88 12.21 12.82
N GLU A 129 -7.01 13.22 13.69
CA GLU A 129 -6.28 14.48 13.53
C GLU A 129 -4.76 14.30 13.70
N GLU A 130 -4.35 13.48 14.67
CA GLU A 130 -2.93 13.13 14.88
C GLU A 130 -2.38 12.29 13.72
N LEU A 131 -3.13 11.30 13.25
CA LEU A 131 -2.76 10.47 12.10
C LEU A 131 -2.63 11.30 10.83
N LYS A 132 -3.50 12.29 10.63
CA LYS A 132 -3.43 13.19 9.49
C LYS A 132 -2.15 14.04 9.53
N LYS A 133 -1.84 14.65 10.67
CA LYS A 133 -0.58 15.40 10.87
C LYS A 133 0.65 14.52 10.64
N MET A 134 0.64 13.29 11.17
CA MET A 134 1.75 12.36 10.97
C MET A 134 1.89 11.95 9.50
N ARG A 135 0.78 11.75 8.78
CA ARG A 135 0.80 11.46 7.33
C ARG A 135 1.34 12.63 6.53
N GLU A 136 0.95 13.86 6.86
CA GLU A 136 1.47 15.08 6.24
C GLU A 136 2.98 15.20 6.47
N ASN A 137 3.44 15.02 7.71
CA ASN A 137 4.87 15.03 8.05
C ASN A 137 5.67 13.96 7.28
N VAL A 138 5.12 12.73 7.17
CA VAL A 138 5.77 11.66 6.41
C VAL A 138 5.83 12.01 4.92
N ALA A 139 4.78 12.59 4.36
CA ALA A 139 4.76 13.03 2.97
C ALA A 139 5.81 14.14 2.72
N GLU A 140 5.91 15.13 3.60
CA GLU A 140 6.92 16.18 3.53
C GLU A 140 8.34 15.60 3.59
N LEU A 141 8.60 14.70 4.55
CA LEU A 141 9.91 14.08 4.70
C LEU A 141 10.27 13.21 3.48
N GLN A 142 9.28 12.51 2.90
CA GLN A 142 9.48 11.73 1.69
C GLN A 142 9.79 12.63 0.48
N MET A 143 9.09 13.76 0.32
CA MET A 143 9.40 14.73 -0.73
C MET A 143 10.82 15.30 -0.54
N PHE A 144 11.19 15.66 0.69
CA PHE A 144 12.52 16.16 0.99
C PHE A 144 13.59 15.11 0.69
N ALA A 145 13.41 13.87 1.13
CA ALA A 145 14.32 12.76 0.83
C ALA A 145 14.46 12.54 -0.68
N SER A 146 13.36 12.55 -1.44
CA SER A 146 13.38 12.44 -2.90
C SER A 146 14.12 13.60 -3.58
N SER A 147 13.99 14.82 -3.05
CA SER A 147 14.74 15.97 -3.56
C SER A 147 16.25 15.82 -3.30
N LEU A 148 16.62 15.31 -2.13
CA LEU A 148 18.01 15.12 -1.73
C LEU A 148 18.65 13.99 -2.54
N THR A 149 17.94 12.89 -2.79
CA THR A 149 18.43 11.79 -3.64
C THR A 149 18.62 12.28 -5.07
N THR A 150 17.67 13.02 -5.62
CA THR A 150 17.80 13.63 -6.95
C THR A 150 19.04 14.53 -7.01
N ARG A 151 19.23 15.39 -6.02
CA ARG A 151 20.40 16.27 -5.95
C ARG A 151 21.71 15.49 -5.82
N LEU A 152 21.71 14.40 -5.07
CA LEU A 152 22.86 13.51 -4.94
C LEU A 152 23.20 12.86 -6.28
N TYR A 153 22.22 12.36 -7.03
CA TYR A 153 22.44 11.80 -8.36
C TYR A 153 23.03 12.82 -9.33
N GLU A 154 22.52 14.05 -9.34
CA GLU A 154 23.09 15.15 -10.14
C GLU A 154 24.55 15.40 -9.77
N LEU A 155 24.87 15.47 -8.47
CA LEU A 155 26.23 15.75 -8.00
C LEU A 155 27.19 14.61 -8.36
N VAL A 156 26.75 13.35 -8.20
CA VAL A 156 27.52 12.17 -8.59
C VAL A 156 27.76 12.18 -10.10
N GLN A 157 26.74 12.52 -10.90
CA GLN A 157 26.89 12.60 -12.34
C GLN A 157 27.89 13.70 -12.74
N GLN A 158 27.81 14.89 -12.13
CA GLN A 158 28.78 15.96 -12.32
C GLN A 158 30.19 15.53 -11.94
N HIS A 159 30.36 14.84 -10.81
CA HIS A 159 31.65 14.32 -10.38
C HIS A 159 32.20 13.30 -11.40
N LEU A 160 31.38 12.36 -11.86
CA LEU A 160 31.78 11.39 -12.88
C LEU A 160 32.15 12.08 -14.20
N ASP A 161 31.41 13.10 -14.62
CA ASP A 161 31.71 13.85 -15.84
C ASP A 161 33.02 14.64 -15.73
N LEU A 162 33.30 15.20 -14.55
CA LEU A 162 34.59 15.83 -14.26
C LEU A 162 35.73 14.81 -14.18
N GLN A 163 35.48 13.61 -13.66
CA GLN A 163 36.49 12.56 -13.49
C GLN A 163 36.83 11.82 -14.79
N LYS A 164 35.84 11.60 -15.68
CA LYS A 164 36.01 10.95 -17.00
C LYS A 164 37.26 11.41 -17.77
N PRO A 165 37.52 12.72 -17.98
CA PRO A 165 38.70 13.17 -18.72
C PRO A 165 40.04 12.89 -18.02
N TYR A 166 40.02 12.62 -16.71
CA TYR A 166 41.20 12.25 -15.92
C TYR A 166 41.30 10.74 -15.67
N SER A 167 40.47 9.94 -16.33
CA SER A 167 40.61 8.48 -16.31
C SER A 167 41.99 8.08 -16.84
N PRO A 168 42.67 7.09 -16.22
CA PRO A 168 44.00 6.64 -16.67
C PRO A 168 44.05 6.30 -18.16
N LEU A 169 42.99 5.72 -18.72
CA LEU A 169 42.90 5.42 -20.16
C LEU A 169 42.88 6.67 -21.04
N VAL A 170 42.16 7.72 -20.62
CA VAL A 170 42.07 8.98 -21.36
C VAL A 170 43.42 9.71 -21.30
N LEU A 171 44.07 9.71 -20.13
CA LEU A 171 45.39 10.29 -19.96
C LEU A 171 46.46 9.55 -20.79
N LEU A 172 46.45 8.21 -20.78
CA LEU A 172 47.34 7.40 -21.61
C LEU A 172 47.12 7.65 -23.10
N ARG A 173 45.86 7.80 -23.54
CA ARG A 173 45.54 8.15 -24.92
C ARG A 173 46.10 9.52 -25.29
N ARG A 174 45.85 10.55 -24.46
CA ARG A 174 46.40 11.90 -24.67
C ARG A 174 47.92 11.90 -24.76
N LEU A 175 48.60 11.15 -23.88
CA LEU A 175 50.06 11.02 -23.91
C LEU A 175 50.56 10.35 -25.20
N ASN A 176 49.85 9.31 -25.66
CA ASN A 176 50.17 8.64 -26.91
C ASN A 176 49.93 9.53 -28.14
N ASP A 177 48.88 10.34 -28.12
CA ASP A 177 48.60 11.29 -29.20
C ASP A 177 49.65 12.42 -29.21
N GLU A 178 50.04 12.96 -28.05
CA GLU A 178 51.15 13.92 -27.95
C GLU A 178 52.48 13.32 -28.46
N CYS A 179 52.75 12.04 -28.15
CA CYS A 179 53.91 11.33 -28.66
C CYS A 179 53.93 11.27 -30.20
N LYS A 180 52.78 10.94 -30.81
CA LYS A 180 52.60 10.93 -32.27
C LYS A 180 52.74 12.32 -32.87
N ASP A 181 52.22 13.36 -32.20
CA ASP A 181 52.34 14.74 -32.67
C ASP A 181 53.80 15.20 -32.67
N VAL A 182 54.59 14.81 -31.67
CA VAL A 182 56.04 15.12 -31.61
C VAL A 182 56.80 14.35 -32.69
N ASP A 183 56.44 13.10 -32.94
CA ASP A 183 57.02 12.29 -34.02
C ASP A 183 56.73 12.90 -35.39
N GLY A 184 55.47 13.25 -35.66
CA GLY A 184 55.05 13.93 -36.89
C GLY A 184 55.78 15.25 -37.12
N LYS A 185 55.93 16.10 -36.08
CA LYS A 185 56.74 17.33 -36.18
C LYS A 185 58.20 17.06 -36.52
N SER A 186 58.76 15.96 -36.02
CA SER A 186 60.14 15.57 -36.35
C SER A 186 60.27 15.13 -37.80
N GLU A 187 59.24 14.45 -38.35
CA GLU A 187 59.16 14.09 -39.77
C GLU A 187 58.96 15.33 -40.63
N ASP A 188 58.11 16.27 -40.24
CA ASP A 188 57.87 17.54 -40.96
C ASP A 188 59.15 18.35 -41.12
N ILE A 189 59.90 18.55 -40.02
CA ILE A 189 61.19 19.28 -40.06
C ILE A 189 62.22 18.52 -40.91
N THR A 190 62.19 17.18 -40.89
CA THR A 190 63.07 16.37 -41.74
C THR A 190 62.71 16.52 -43.22
N ASN A 191 61.42 16.49 -43.56
CA ASN A 191 60.92 16.68 -44.91
C ASN A 191 61.21 18.09 -45.43
N GLU A 192 61.02 19.11 -44.60
CA GLU A 192 61.35 20.50 -44.93
C GLU A 192 62.85 20.66 -45.22
N PHE A 193 63.71 20.06 -44.40
CA PHE A 193 65.15 20.08 -44.62
C PHE A 193 65.56 19.38 -45.93
N LEU A 194 64.93 18.25 -46.26
CA LEU A 194 65.21 17.48 -47.49
C LEU A 194 64.74 18.18 -48.77
N GLN A 195 63.73 19.07 -48.69
CA GLN A 195 63.22 19.81 -49.84
C GLN A 195 64.09 21.01 -50.24
N LYS A 196 65.05 21.42 -49.40
CA LYS A 196 65.94 22.56 -49.67
C LYS A 196 67.07 22.18 -50.63
N GLU A 197 67.16 22.91 -51.74
CA GLU A 197 68.13 22.66 -52.83
C GLU A 197 69.54 23.21 -52.52
N THR A 198 69.63 24.22 -51.64
CA THR A 198 70.90 24.79 -51.14
C THR A 198 70.87 24.88 -49.62
N ILE A 199 71.82 24.23 -48.95
CA ILE A 199 71.89 24.15 -47.48
C ILE A 199 73.07 25.00 -47.00
N ASP A 200 72.79 26.05 -46.22
CA ASP A 200 73.84 26.79 -45.51
C ASP A 200 74.28 26.04 -44.24
N SER A 201 75.53 26.23 -43.81
CA SER A 201 76.09 25.57 -42.63
C SER A 201 75.30 25.93 -41.35
N ASN A 202 74.82 27.16 -41.24
CA ASN A 202 74.03 27.61 -40.08
C ASN A 202 72.64 26.94 -40.03
N GLU A 203 71.99 26.77 -41.19
CA GLU A 203 70.69 26.09 -41.27
C GLU A 203 70.81 24.60 -40.94
N CYS A 204 71.94 23.98 -41.28
CA CYS A 204 72.24 22.60 -40.91
C CYS A 204 72.40 22.45 -39.40
N GLU A 205 73.13 23.36 -38.74
CA GLU A 205 73.28 23.35 -37.28
C GLU A 205 71.94 23.57 -36.56
N GLU A 206 71.09 24.46 -37.07
CA GLU A 206 69.78 24.73 -36.51
C GLU A 206 68.82 23.53 -36.68
N PHE A 207 68.80 22.90 -37.86
CA PHE A 207 68.07 21.64 -38.08
C PHE A 207 68.50 20.56 -37.09
N VAL A 208 69.80 20.30 -36.95
CA VAL A 208 70.32 19.26 -36.05
C VAL A 208 69.91 19.55 -34.60
N LYS A 209 69.94 20.82 -34.19
CA LYS A 209 69.51 21.24 -32.85
C LYS A 209 68.02 20.99 -32.62
N GLN A 210 67.16 21.39 -33.57
CA GLN A 210 65.71 21.23 -33.47
C GLN A 210 65.29 19.75 -33.54
N TYR A 211 65.85 18.99 -34.48
CA TYR A 211 65.59 17.57 -34.65
C TYR A 211 66.01 16.76 -33.41
N LYS A 212 67.20 17.02 -32.86
CA LYS A 212 67.64 16.39 -31.60
C LYS A 212 66.69 16.71 -30.46
N ALA A 213 66.26 17.97 -30.30
CA ALA A 213 65.33 18.36 -29.25
C ALA A 213 63.98 17.61 -29.36
N LEU A 214 63.42 17.52 -30.56
CA LEU A 214 62.17 16.77 -30.80
C LEU A 214 62.34 15.27 -30.56
N ARG A 215 63.41 14.64 -31.06
CA ARG A 215 63.65 13.21 -30.84
C ARG A 215 63.93 12.88 -29.37
N THR A 216 64.66 13.72 -28.64
CA THR A 216 64.85 13.56 -27.20
C THR A 216 63.52 13.63 -26.45
N ARG A 217 62.65 14.59 -26.80
CA ARG A 217 61.30 14.68 -26.23
C ARG A 217 60.46 13.45 -26.56
N TYR A 218 60.40 13.04 -27.83
CA TYR A 218 59.68 11.84 -28.27
C TYR A 218 60.09 10.60 -27.46
N HIS A 219 61.39 10.31 -27.35
CA HIS A 219 61.84 9.13 -26.61
C HIS A 219 61.58 9.23 -25.10
N SER A 220 61.62 10.44 -24.52
CA SER A 220 61.20 10.65 -23.13
C SER A 220 59.71 10.33 -22.96
N ASP A 221 58.86 10.86 -23.84
CA ASP A 221 57.41 10.71 -23.81
C ASP A 221 56.99 9.26 -24.05
N GLU A 222 57.62 8.59 -25.01
CA GLU A 222 57.41 7.18 -25.32
C GLU A 222 57.82 6.26 -24.15
N SER A 223 58.95 6.57 -23.49
CA SER A 223 59.40 5.82 -22.32
C SER A 223 58.41 5.96 -21.16
N ARG A 224 57.92 7.20 -20.92
CA ARG A 224 56.87 7.47 -19.92
C ARG A 224 55.58 6.73 -20.26
N PHE A 225 55.16 6.73 -21.52
CA PHE A 225 53.97 6.01 -21.98
C PHE A 225 54.09 4.50 -21.78
N LYS A 226 55.22 3.88 -22.17
CA LYS A 226 55.46 2.44 -21.98
C LYS A 226 55.40 2.06 -20.51
N LEU A 227 56.04 2.84 -19.64
CA LEU A 227 56.03 2.61 -18.19
C LEU A 227 54.63 2.77 -17.60
N ALA A 228 53.92 3.86 -17.94
CA ALA A 228 52.56 4.11 -17.47
C ALA A 228 51.55 3.07 -17.98
N SER A 229 51.68 2.63 -19.23
CA SER A 229 50.86 1.58 -19.84
C SER A 229 51.10 0.22 -19.19
N ALA A 230 52.36 -0.13 -18.91
CA ALA A 230 52.70 -1.34 -18.18
C ALA A 230 52.11 -1.33 -16.75
N ALA A 231 52.23 -0.21 -16.05
CA ALA A 231 51.68 -0.03 -14.70
C ALA A 231 50.15 -0.05 -14.66
N TYR A 232 49.48 0.43 -15.72
CA TYR A 232 48.03 0.32 -15.86
C TYR A 232 47.60 -1.14 -16.10
N LYS A 233 48.31 -1.87 -16.98
CA LYS A 233 48.04 -3.29 -17.25
C LYS A 233 48.31 -4.19 -16.05
N SER A 234 49.29 -3.87 -15.21
CA SER A 234 49.57 -4.60 -13.97
C SER A 234 48.60 -4.30 -12.83
N GLY A 235 47.62 -3.41 -13.04
CA GLY A 235 46.64 -3.01 -12.02
C GLY A 235 47.17 -2.05 -10.95
N THR A 236 48.46 -1.68 -11.00
CA THR A 236 49.08 -0.73 -10.08
C THR A 236 48.50 0.68 -10.23
N LEU A 237 47.96 0.99 -11.42
CA LEU A 237 47.31 2.25 -11.78
C LEU A 237 45.78 2.07 -11.99
N SER A 238 45.13 1.19 -11.24
CA SER A 238 43.67 1.07 -11.29
C SER A 238 43.03 2.31 -10.65
N GLY A 239 42.44 3.18 -11.47
CA GLY A 239 41.48 4.17 -10.98
C GLY A 239 40.27 3.47 -10.36
N VAL A 240 39.56 4.15 -9.46
CA VAL A 240 38.30 3.65 -8.87
C VAL A 240 37.38 3.14 -9.99
N PRO A 241 36.84 1.91 -9.89
CA PRO A 241 35.96 1.36 -10.92
C PRO A 241 34.74 2.28 -11.11
N MET A 242 34.52 2.71 -12.35
CA MET A 242 33.43 3.62 -12.75
C MET A 242 32.11 2.85 -12.99
N THR A 243 31.84 1.81 -12.18
CA THR A 243 30.63 1.00 -12.29
C THR A 243 29.73 1.33 -11.12
N MET A 244 28.68 2.12 -11.40
CA MET A 244 27.50 2.18 -10.54
C MET A 244 26.70 0.91 -10.85
N ASP A 245 26.94 -0.17 -10.10
CA ASP A 245 26.03 -1.31 -10.13
C ASP A 245 24.64 -0.83 -9.69
N ARG A 246 23.65 -1.14 -10.53
CA ARG A 246 22.24 -0.79 -10.37
C ARG A 246 21.53 -1.74 -9.43
#